data_AF-A0A946VDV5-F1
#
_entry.id   AF-A0A946VDV5-F1
#
_cell.length_a   1.000
_cell.length_b   1.000
_cell.length_c   1.000
_cell.angle_alpha   90.00
_cell.angle_beta   90.00
_cell.angle_gamma   90.00
#
_symmetry.space_group_name_H-M   'P 1'
#
loop_
_entity.id
_entity.type
_entity.pdbx_description
1 polymer ?
#
loop_
_entity_poly.entity_id
_entity_poly.type
_entity_poly.pdbx_seq_one_letter_code
_entity_poly.pdbx_strand_id
1 'polypeptide(L)' 'PHLAAAVAQDAGYSAAWKLYGKALVEAGELQQAQVVYRQGIKAAEGNGDIQAVREMKVFLKRVDKALNAED' A
#
# COMPACT_ATOMS: atom_id res chain seq x y z
N PRO A 1 12.50 -10.01 28.91
CA PRO A 1 11.32 -9.92 28.01
C PRO A 1 11.13 -8.52 27.40
N HIS A 2 12.04 -8.01 26.56
CA HIS A 2 11.85 -6.70 25.89
C HIS A 2 12.50 -6.56 24.49
N LEU A 3 12.81 -7.68 23.82
CA LEU A 3 13.37 -7.69 22.45
C LEU A 3 12.38 -8.15 21.37
N ALA A 4 11.22 -8.70 21.74
CA ALA A 4 10.14 -8.96 20.78
C ALA A 4 9.52 -7.67 20.20
N ALA A 5 9.84 -6.55 20.87
CA ALA A 5 9.54 -5.15 20.54
C ALA A 5 10.62 -4.50 19.65
N ALA A 6 11.54 -5.29 19.11
CA ALA A 6 12.49 -4.86 18.10
C ALA A 6 11.75 -4.59 16.79
N VAL A 7 10.84 -3.61 16.77
CA VAL A 7 10.38 -2.93 15.57
C VAL A 7 9.46 -3.90 14.78
N ALA A 8 8.24 -3.55 14.37
CA ALA A 8 8.05 -2.52 13.37
C ALA A 8 9.07 -2.61 12.21
N GLN A 9 9.72 -3.79 12.03
CA GLN A 9 10.98 -4.06 11.33
C GLN A 9 10.93 -3.81 9.84
N ASP A 10 9.77 -3.39 9.32
CA ASP A 10 9.72 -2.69 8.06
C ASP A 10 8.48 -1.81 7.89
N ALA A 11 8.00 -1.18 8.96
CA ALA A 11 6.91 -0.21 8.86
C ALA A 11 7.27 0.92 7.87
N GLY A 12 8.57 1.21 7.73
CA GLY A 12 9.12 2.08 6.68
C GLY A 12 8.86 1.55 5.27
N TYR A 13 9.06 0.25 5.01
CA TYR A 13 8.77 -0.35 3.70
C TYR A 13 7.28 -0.36 3.38
N SER A 14 6.42 -0.76 4.33
CA SER A 14 4.96 -0.68 4.14
C SER A 14 4.49 0.76 3.90
N ALA A 15 5.05 1.73 4.63
CA ALA A 15 4.75 3.14 4.44
C ALA A 15 5.28 3.66 3.10
N ALA A 16 6.45 3.21 2.64
CA ALA A 16 7.01 3.58 1.34
C ALA A 16 6.11 3.11 0.19
N TRP A 17 5.59 1.87 0.24
CA TRP A 17 4.62 1.39 -0.73
C TRP A 17 3.37 2.25 -0.80
N LYS A 18 2.83 2.62 0.37
CA LYS A 18 1.65 3.50 0.47
C LYS A 18 1.92 4.88 -0.13
N LEU A 19 3.07 5.48 0.19
CA LEU A 19 3.45 6.79 -0.33
C LEU A 19 3.71 6.76 -1.84
N TYR A 20 4.36 5.71 -2.34
CA TYR A 20 4.59 5.54 -3.78
C TYR A 20 3.27 5.40 -4.55
N GLY A 21 2.35 4.56 -4.08
CA GLY A 21 1.02 4.43 -4.68
C GLY A 21 0.26 5.76 -4.67
N LYS A 22 0.38 6.56 -3.60
CA LYS A 22 -0.27 7.87 -3.51
C LYS A 22 0.31 8.86 -4.51
N ALA A 23 1.64 8.89 -4.68
CA ALA A 23 2.31 9.74 -5.65
C ALA A 23 1.89 9.40 -7.09
N LEU A 24 1.74 8.12 -7.43
CA LEU A 24 1.24 7.69 -8.74
C LEU A 24 -0.22 8.12 -8.99
N VAL A 25 -1.08 8.02 -7.97
CA VAL A 25 -2.46 8.55 -8.07
C VAL A 25 -2.46 10.05 -8.31
N GLU A 26 -1.63 10.80 -7.58
CA GLU A 26 -1.49 12.26 -7.76
C GLU A 26 -0.93 12.63 -9.14
N ALA A 27 -0.13 11.76 -9.75
CA ALA A 27 0.37 11.91 -11.11
C ALA A 27 -0.63 11.46 -12.20
N GLY A 28 -1.80 10.90 -11.83
CA GLY A 28 -2.78 10.35 -12.76
C GLY A 28 -2.40 8.97 -13.33
N GLU A 29 -1.33 8.35 -12.83
CA GLU A 29 -0.85 7.04 -13.28
C GLU A 29 -1.59 5.90 -12.57
N LEU A 30 -2.91 5.85 -12.75
CA LEU A 30 -3.80 4.97 -11.97
C LEU A 30 -3.53 3.47 -12.19
N GLN A 31 -3.20 3.05 -13.40
CA GLN A 31 -2.85 1.65 -13.68
C GLN A 31 -1.59 1.22 -12.93
N GLN A 32 -0.59 2.10 -12.87
CA GLN A 32 0.63 1.83 -12.11
C GLN A 32 0.37 1.87 -10.60
N ALA A 33 -0.43 2.83 -10.12
CA ALA A 33 -0.83 2.90 -8.73
C ALA A 33 -1.51 1.61 -8.25
N GLN A 34 -2.37 1.03 -9.09
CA GLN A 34 -3.04 -0.24 -8.81
C GLN A 34 -2.03 -1.36 -8.55
N VAL A 35 -1.02 -1.50 -9.43
CA VAL A 35 0.04 -2.51 -9.30
C VAL A 35 0.83 -2.30 -8.02
N VAL A 36 1.22 -1.05 -7.74
CA VAL A 36 2.00 -0.68 -6.55
C VAL A 36 1.25 -0.98 -5.26
N TYR A 37 -0.04 -0.66 -5.17
CA TYR A 37 -0.84 -1.00 -4.00
C TYR A 37 -0.98 -2.52 -3.81
N ARG A 38 -1.15 -3.30 -4.89
CA ARG A 38 -1.20 -4.78 -4.79
C ARG A 38 0.12 -5.36 -4.27
N GLN A 39 1.25 -4.85 -4.75
CA GLN A 39 2.59 -5.25 -4.27
C GLN A 39 2.81 -4.86 -2.82
N GLY A 40 2.48 -3.62 -2.46
CA GLY A 40 2.56 -3.11 -1.09
C GLY A 40 1.73 -3.90 -0.10
N ILE A 41 0.51 -4.29 -0.48
CA ILE A 41 -0.35 -5.17 0.34
C ILE A 41 0.33 -6.51 0.60
N LYS A 42 0.88 -7.16 -0.44
CA LYS A 42 1.57 -8.46 -0.29
C LYS A 42 2.80 -8.34 0.61
N ALA A 43 3.58 -7.26 0.46
CA ALA A 43 4.72 -6.98 1.32
C ALA A 43 4.30 -6.77 2.78
N ALA A 44 3.28 -5.96 3.02
CA ALA A 44 2.76 -5.69 4.36
C ALA A 44 2.11 -6.93 5.01
N GLU A 45 1.43 -7.79 4.22
CA GLU A 45 0.92 -9.09 4.69
C GLU A 45 2.07 -10.02 5.12
N GLY A 46 3.15 -10.09 4.33
CA GLY A 46 4.34 -10.87 4.67
C GLY A 46 5.08 -10.37 5.91
N ASN A 47 5.05 -9.06 6.16
CA ASN A 47 5.67 -8.41 7.31
C ASN A 47 4.76 -8.34 8.55
N GLY A 48 3.50 -8.82 8.47
CA GLY A 48 2.53 -8.76 9.56
C GLY A 48 2.00 -7.35 9.86
N ASP A 49 2.19 -6.38 8.96
CA ASP A 49 1.71 -5.01 9.09
C ASP A 49 0.24 -4.87 8.67
N ILE A 50 -0.64 -5.36 9.53
CA ILE A 50 -2.10 -5.41 9.28
C ILE A 50 -2.67 -4.01 9.04
N GLN A 51 -2.10 -2.97 9.66
CA GLN A 51 -2.58 -1.61 9.49
C GLN A 51 -2.30 -1.09 8.09
N ALA A 52 -1.07 -1.26 7.59
CA ALA A 52 -0.74 -0.84 6.23
C ALA A 52 -1.52 -1.62 5.17
N VAL A 53 -1.77 -2.92 5.39
CA VAL A 53 -2.63 -3.75 4.53
C VAL A 53 -4.03 -3.15 4.40
N ARG A 54 -4.66 -2.78 5.53
CA ARG A 54 -6.01 -2.21 5.55
C ARG A 54 -6.07 -0.87 4.81
N GLU A 55 -5.11 0.01 5.08
CA GLU A 55 -5.04 1.32 4.42
C GLU A 55 -4.83 1.17 2.91
N MET A 56 -3.87 0.34 2.48
CA MET A 56 -3.61 0.13 1.05
C MET A 56 -4.77 -0.54 0.32
N LYS A 57 -5.53 -1.43 0.97
CA LYS A 57 -6.77 -2.00 0.39
C LYS A 57 -7.83 -0.93 0.12
N VAL A 58 -7.95 0.08 1.00
CA VAL A 58 -8.87 1.22 0.77
C VAL A 58 -8.40 2.05 -0.43
N PHE A 59 -7.10 2.33 -0.54
CA PHE A 59 -6.58 3.09 -1.68
C PHE A 59 -6.71 2.32 -2.99
N LEU A 60 -6.38 1.02 -3.01
CA LEU A 60 -6.57 0.16 -4.17
C LEU A 60 -8.02 0.17 -4.65
N LYS A 61 -9.00 0.05 -3.75
CA LYS A 61 -10.43 0.12 -4.11
C LYS A 61 -10.81 1.46 -4.75
N ARG A 62 -10.20 2.56 -4.32
CA ARG A 62 -10.44 3.89 -4.92
C ARG A 62 -9.82 3.98 -6.33
N VAL A 63 -8.61 3.45 -6.51
CA VAL A 63 -7.96 3.36 -7.82
C VAL A 63 -8.76 2.49 -8.77
N ASP A 64 -9.20 1.30 -8.34
CA ASP A 64 -10.04 0.41 -9.14
C ASP A 64 -11.34 1.10 -9.58
N LYS A 65 -11.97 1.88 -8.69
CA LYS A 65 -13.17 2.64 -9.03
C LYS A 65 -12.88 3.75 -10.05
N ALA A 66 -11.76 4.45 -9.93
CA ALA A 66 -11.37 5.50 -10.85
C ALA A 66 -11.09 4.94 -12.26
N LEU A 67 -10.34 3.85 -12.35
CA LEU A 67 -10.07 3.15 -13.61
C LEU A 67 -11.35 2.71 -14.32
N ASN A 68 -12.30 2.12 -13.59
CA ASN A 68 -13.58 1.69 -14.15
C ASN A 68 -14.53 2.86 -14.52
N ALA A 69 -14.21 4.09 -14.12
CA ALA A 69 -15.01 5.27 -14.48
C ALA A 69 -14.44 6.01 -15.69
N GLU A 70 -13.23 5.65 -16.14
CA GLU A 70 -12.56 6.20 -17.33
C GLU A 70 -12.73 5.29 -18.58
N ASP A 71 -13.28 4.07 -18.41
CA ASP A 71 -13.77 3.20 -19.48
C ASP A 71 -15.19 3.59 -19.93
#